data_AF-A0A3N5R8D2-F1
#
_entry.id   AF-A0A3N5R8D2-F1
#
_cell.length_a   1.000
_cell.length_b   1.000
_cell.length_c   1.000
_cell.angle_alpha   90.00
_cell.angle_beta   90.00
_cell.angle_gamma   90.00
#
_symmetry.space_group_name_H-M   'P 1'
#
loop_
_entity.id
_entity.type
_entity.pdbx_description
1 polymer ?
#
loop_
_entity_poly.entity_id
_entity_poly.type
_entity_poly.pdbx_seq_one_letter_code
_entity_poly.pdbx_strand_id
1 'polypeptide(L)'
;MNYVISKNNMLLKIIILTPLVFAFQIQLTNYVNSNDIHNIYGLENVNLSDFNIAATGDWSCTHNTKNTVENIINKNPELVLGLGDYAYRNDAACWLEIIKPIESKMKIAIGNHDDRAHVDGIEVPSKERLEQYV
;
A
#
# COMPACT_ATOMS: atom_id res chain seq x y z
N MET A 1 0.42 -6.58 -75.49
CA MET A 1 1.76 -6.46 -74.86
C MET A 1 1.75 -5.70 -73.54
N ASN A 2 0.99 -4.60 -73.40
CA ASN A 2 1.03 -3.71 -72.22
C ASN A 2 0.53 -4.32 -70.88
N TYR A 3 -0.39 -5.29 -70.93
CA TYR A 3 -0.94 -5.93 -69.71
C TYR A 3 0.09 -6.81 -68.96
N VAL A 4 0.99 -7.49 -69.68
CA VAL A 4 2.04 -8.33 -69.09
C VAL A 4 3.12 -7.47 -68.42
N ILE A 5 3.50 -6.36 -69.07
CA ILE A 5 4.47 -5.39 -68.53
C ILE A 5 3.89 -4.71 -67.27
N SER A 6 2.60 -4.36 -67.29
CA SER A 6 1.88 -3.80 -66.13
C SER A 6 1.84 -4.76 -64.94
N LYS A 7 1.56 -6.05 -65.15
CA LYS A 7 1.56 -7.08 -64.09
C LYS A 7 2.95 -7.28 -63.50
N ASN A 8 4.00 -7.29 -64.33
CA ASN A 8 5.38 -7.45 -63.86
C ASN A 8 5.84 -6.25 -63.02
N ASN A 9 5.43 -5.02 -63.38
CA ASN A 9 5.68 -3.83 -62.57
C ASN A 9 4.88 -3.82 -61.26
N MET A 10 3.66 -4.35 -61.26
CA MET A 10 2.84 -4.48 -60.05
C MET A 10 3.41 -5.55 -59.10
N LEU A 11 3.82 -6.70 -59.63
CA LEU A 11 4.47 -7.77 -58.87
C LEU A 11 5.82 -7.31 -58.29
N LEU A 12 6.62 -6.58 -59.07
CA LEU A 12 7.89 -6.03 -58.60
C LEU A 12 7.69 -5.00 -57.48
N LYS A 13 6.66 -4.15 -57.57
CA LYS A 13 6.29 -3.23 -56.48
C LYS A 13 5.84 -3.97 -55.23
N ILE A 14 5.08 -5.05 -55.36
CA ILE A 14 4.66 -5.88 -54.21
C ILE A 14 5.89 -6.51 -53.53
N ILE A 15 6.81 -7.10 -54.30
CA ILE A 15 8.03 -7.73 -53.77
C ILE A 15 8.93 -6.72 -53.03
N ILE A 16 8.96 -5.46 -53.46
CA ILE A 16 9.79 -4.41 -52.85
C ILE A 16 9.08 -3.72 -51.67
N LEU A 17 7.78 -3.38 -51.79
CA LEU A 17 7.05 -2.66 -50.73
C LEU A 17 6.69 -3.57 -49.56
N THR A 18 6.35 -4.83 -49.78
CA THR A 18 5.89 -5.73 -48.71
C THR A 18 6.92 -5.93 -47.59
N PRO A 19 8.21 -6.24 -47.86
CA PRO A 19 9.20 -6.33 -46.78
C PRO A 19 9.46 -4.98 -46.10
N LEU A 20 9.33 -3.87 -46.83
CA LEU A 20 9.52 -2.53 -46.28
C LEU A 20 8.42 -2.17 -45.25
N VAL A 21 7.17 -2.47 -45.58
CA VAL A 21 6.03 -2.26 -44.68
C VAL A 21 6.13 -3.16 -43.45
N PHE A 22 6.57 -4.42 -43.63
CA PHE A 22 6.77 -5.36 -42.53
C PHE A 22 7.89 -4.91 -41.59
N ALA A 23 9.01 -4.43 -42.13
CA ALA A 23 10.13 -3.89 -41.33
C ALA A 23 9.70 -2.63 -40.55
N PHE A 24 8.90 -1.76 -41.16
CA PHE A 24 8.36 -0.58 -40.48
C PHE A 24 7.39 -0.95 -39.35
N GLN A 25 6.54 -1.96 -39.56
CA GLN A 25 5.65 -2.49 -38.51
C GLN A 25 6.46 -3.01 -37.31
N ILE A 26 7.51 -3.81 -37.55
CA ILE A 26 8.39 -4.35 -36.49
C ILE A 26 9.05 -3.21 -35.68
N GLN A 27 9.51 -2.15 -36.34
CA GLN A 27 10.07 -0.98 -35.65
C GLN A 27 9.01 -0.25 -34.81
N LEU A 28 7.78 -0.13 -35.33
CA LEU A 28 6.67 0.47 -34.59
C LEU A 28 6.32 -0.35 -33.33
N THR A 29 6.27 -1.68 -33.43
CA THR A 29 5.97 -2.54 -32.27
C THR A 29 7.04 -2.42 -31.20
N ASN A 30 8.32 -2.37 -31.59
CA ASN A 30 9.42 -2.16 -30.64
C ASN A 30 9.39 -0.77 -29.99
N TYR A 31 8.99 0.26 -30.73
CA TYR A 31 8.84 1.62 -30.20
C TYR A 31 7.66 1.73 -29.22
N VAL A 32 6.52 1.12 -29.54
CA VAL A 32 5.34 1.09 -28.63
C VAL A 32 5.64 0.28 -27.37
N ASN A 33 6.34 -0.85 -27.47
CA ASN A 33 6.77 -1.65 -26.31
C ASN A 33 7.86 -0.98 -25.47
N SER A 34 8.52 0.07 -25.98
CA SER A 34 9.61 0.77 -25.28
C SER A 34 9.14 1.94 -24.40
N ASN A 35 7.85 2.32 -24.44
CA ASN A 35 7.37 3.57 -23.82
C ASN A 35 6.38 3.42 -22.66
N ASP A 36 6.11 2.21 -22.15
CA ASP A 36 5.50 2.03 -20.83
C ASP A 36 6.57 1.84 -19.76
N ILE A 37 7.51 2.79 -19.70
CA ILE A 37 8.40 2.93 -18.55
C ILE A 37 7.63 3.70 -17.49
N HIS A 38 6.87 2.98 -16.66
CA HIS A 38 6.49 3.49 -15.36
C HIS A 38 7.79 3.65 -14.55
N ASN A 39 8.27 4.89 -14.41
CA ASN A 39 9.36 5.20 -13.48
C ASN A 39 8.88 4.94 -12.04
N ILE A 40 9.01 3.70 -11.57
CA ILE A 40 8.84 3.36 -10.16
C ILE A 40 10.12 3.84 -9.47
N TYR A 41 10.06 4.96 -8.76
CA TYR A 41 11.15 5.47 -7.91
C TYR A 41 11.42 4.58 -6.66
N GLY A 42 11.01 3.32 -6.71
CA GLY A 42 11.19 2.33 -5.65
C GLY A 42 12.46 1.52 -5.88
N LEU A 43 13.58 2.05 -5.40
CA LEU A 43 14.73 1.31 -4.89
C LEU A 43 15.09 0.02 -5.65
N GLU A 44 15.76 0.14 -6.79
CA GLU A 44 16.37 -1.02 -7.45
C GLU A 44 17.52 -1.60 -6.60
N ASN A 45 17.35 -2.86 -6.16
CA ASN A 45 18.35 -3.73 -5.52
C ASN A 45 18.66 -3.52 -4.04
N VAL A 46 17.66 -3.16 -3.23
CA VAL A 46 17.76 -3.48 -1.79
C VAL A 46 17.11 -4.84 -1.59
N ASN A 47 17.90 -5.80 -1.10
CA ASN A 47 17.36 -6.98 -0.45
C ASN A 47 16.69 -6.49 0.85
N LEU A 48 15.51 -5.88 0.70
CA LEU A 48 14.63 -5.59 1.83
C LEU A 48 14.30 -6.96 2.38
N SER A 49 14.87 -7.30 3.54
CA SER A 49 14.25 -8.33 4.38
C SER A 49 12.76 -8.06 4.39
N ASP A 50 11.92 -9.09 4.16
CA ASP A 50 10.47 -8.96 4.08
C ASP A 50 9.96 -7.99 5.14
N PHE A 51 9.61 -6.76 4.74
CA PHE A 51 9.17 -5.72 5.66
C PHE A 51 7.67 -5.91 5.89
N ASN A 52 7.31 -6.25 7.10
CA ASN A 52 5.95 -6.56 7.51
C ASN A 52 5.39 -5.44 8.38
N ILE A 53 4.14 -5.09 8.12
CA ILE A 53 3.38 -4.11 8.89
C ILE A 53 2.19 -4.83 9.53
N ALA A 54 2.04 -4.71 10.85
CA ALA A 54 0.79 -5.02 11.51
C ALA A 54 -0.05 -3.75 11.65
N ALA A 55 -1.34 -3.81 11.34
CA ALA A 55 -2.24 -2.65 11.45
C ALA A 55 -3.56 -3.06 12.12
N THR A 56 -3.91 -2.40 13.22
CA THR A 56 -5.10 -2.71 14.03
C THR A 56 -5.67 -1.46 14.69
N GLY A 57 -7.00 -1.36 14.78
CA GLY A 57 -7.75 -0.33 15.50
C GLY A 57 -8.79 -0.97 16.43
N ASP A 58 -9.63 -0.15 17.06
CA ASP A 58 -10.79 -0.60 17.85
C ASP A 58 -10.39 -1.63 18.92
N TRP A 59 -9.41 -1.27 19.73
CA TRP A 59 -8.68 -2.22 20.58
C TRP A 59 -9.48 -2.62 21.80
N SER A 60 -10.00 -1.63 22.53
CA SER A 60 -10.51 -1.78 23.90
C SER A 60 -9.48 -2.40 24.86
N CYS A 61 -9.91 -2.77 26.06
CA CYS A 61 -9.07 -3.36 27.10
C CYS A 61 -9.61 -4.73 27.52
N THR A 62 -9.52 -5.70 26.61
CA THR A 62 -10.11 -7.04 26.75
C THR A 62 -9.07 -8.15 26.62
N HIS A 63 -9.48 -9.40 26.87
CA HIS A 63 -8.65 -10.56 26.56
C HIS A 63 -8.35 -10.69 25.05
N ASN A 64 -9.29 -10.30 24.18
CA ASN A 64 -9.08 -10.30 22.74
C ASN A 64 -7.97 -9.31 22.33
N THR A 65 -7.90 -8.16 22.99
CA THR A 65 -6.81 -7.18 22.79
C THR A 65 -5.45 -7.80 23.09
N LYS A 66 -5.34 -8.61 24.16
CA LYS A 66 -4.10 -9.34 24.49
C LYS A 66 -3.76 -10.36 23.41
N ASN A 67 -4.74 -11.13 22.94
CA ASN A 67 -4.55 -12.09 21.84
C ASN A 67 -4.11 -11.40 20.54
N THR A 68 -4.61 -10.19 20.26
CA THR A 68 -4.14 -9.37 19.14
C THR A 68 -2.67 -9.01 19.31
N VAL A 69 -2.25 -8.55 20.49
CA VAL A 69 -0.83 -8.25 20.76
C VAL A 69 0.04 -9.50 20.63
N GLU A 70 -0.38 -10.65 21.17
CA GLU A 70 0.33 -11.92 21.02
C GLU A 70 0.48 -12.33 19.55
N ASN A 71 -0.58 -12.16 18.74
CA ASN A 71 -0.52 -12.40 17.30
C ASN A 71 0.49 -11.48 16.61
N ILE A 72 0.54 -10.20 16.99
CA ILE A 72 1.52 -9.25 16.45
C ILE A 72 2.95 -9.68 16.83
N ILE A 73 3.19 -10.03 18.09
CA ILE A 73 4.50 -10.54 18.56
C ILE A 73 4.91 -11.77 17.75
N ASN A 74 4.00 -12.74 17.58
CA ASN A 74 4.26 -13.99 16.86
C ASN A 74 4.58 -13.77 15.37
N LYS A 75 4.06 -12.71 14.76
CA LYS A 75 4.37 -12.32 13.38
C LYS A 75 5.63 -11.47 13.26
N ASN A 76 6.14 -10.94 14.38
CA ASN A 76 7.35 -10.12 14.47
C ASN A 76 7.50 -9.07 13.34
N PRO A 77 6.52 -8.16 13.16
CA PRO A 77 6.61 -7.13 12.12
C PRO A 77 7.69 -6.09 12.46
N GLU A 78 8.14 -5.35 11.45
CA GLU A 78 9.06 -4.23 11.58
C GLU A 78 8.35 -2.95 12.04
N LEU A 79 7.06 -2.81 11.74
CA LEU A 79 6.23 -1.66 12.09
C LEU A 79 4.83 -2.10 12.53
N VAL A 80 4.29 -1.43 13.55
CA VAL A 80 2.91 -1.60 14.00
C VAL A 80 2.17 -0.27 13.86
N LEU A 81 0.98 -0.28 13.27
CA LEU A 81 0.10 0.87 13.12
C LEU A 81 -1.15 0.70 13.99
N GLY A 82 -1.27 1.52 15.03
CA GLY A 82 -2.49 1.63 15.83
C GLY A 82 -3.44 2.65 15.18
N LEU A 83 -4.60 2.22 14.70
CA LEU A 83 -5.50 3.03 13.86
C LEU A 83 -6.57 3.83 14.63
N GLY A 84 -6.41 3.98 15.94
CA GLY A 84 -7.33 4.71 16.81
C GLY A 84 -8.25 3.80 17.62
N ASP A 85 -9.03 4.43 18.50
CA ASP A 85 -10.03 3.86 19.37
C ASP A 85 -9.45 2.79 20.31
N TYR A 86 -8.63 3.26 21.23
CA TYR A 86 -7.73 2.40 22.01
C TYR A 86 -8.38 1.83 23.26
N ALA A 87 -8.90 2.70 24.13
CA ALA A 87 -9.26 2.28 25.49
C ALA A 87 -10.77 2.16 25.72
N TYR A 88 -11.59 2.92 24.98
CA TYR A 88 -13.05 3.05 25.20
C TYR A 88 -13.43 3.34 26.66
N ARG A 89 -12.59 4.11 27.35
CA ARG A 89 -12.76 4.53 28.74
C ARG A 89 -12.00 5.84 28.98
N ASN A 90 -12.18 6.44 30.15
CA ASN A 90 -11.57 7.74 30.46
C ASN A 90 -10.06 7.69 30.73
N ASP A 91 -9.47 6.50 30.85
CA ASP A 91 -8.04 6.25 31.03
C ASP A 91 -7.43 5.41 29.90
N ALA A 92 -6.25 5.79 29.40
CA ALA A 92 -5.51 5.03 28.40
C ALA A 92 -4.62 3.93 29.01
N ALA A 93 -4.45 3.93 30.33
CA ALA A 93 -3.46 3.13 31.05
C ALA A 93 -3.59 1.63 30.75
N CYS A 94 -4.82 1.12 30.65
CA CYS A 94 -5.04 -0.30 30.34
C CYS A 94 -4.53 -0.70 28.96
N TRP A 95 -4.75 0.13 27.94
CA TRP A 95 -4.31 -0.16 26.58
C TRP A 95 -2.80 0.00 26.46
N LEU A 96 -2.25 1.09 27.03
CA LEU A 96 -0.82 1.34 27.10
C LEU A 96 -0.08 0.18 27.77
N GLU A 97 -0.63 -0.40 28.85
CA GLU A 97 -0.04 -1.57 29.50
C GLU A 97 -0.06 -2.81 28.61
N ILE A 98 -1.16 -3.07 27.89
CA ILE A 98 -1.29 -4.22 26.99
C ILE A 98 -0.29 -4.15 25.82
N ILE A 99 -0.06 -2.96 25.25
CA ILE A 99 0.81 -2.78 24.09
C ILE A 99 2.30 -2.63 24.42
N LYS A 100 2.70 -2.53 25.69
CA LYS A 100 4.12 -2.45 26.12
C LYS A 100 5.07 -3.38 25.35
N PRO A 101 4.76 -4.67 25.12
CA PRO A 101 5.67 -5.56 24.40
C PRO A 101 5.96 -5.16 22.94
N ILE A 102 5.09 -4.35 22.33
CA ILE A 102 5.16 -3.92 20.92
C ILE A 102 5.27 -2.40 20.77
N GLU A 103 5.32 -1.64 21.87
CA GLU A 103 5.28 -0.17 21.89
C GLU A 103 6.41 0.46 21.06
N SER A 104 7.60 -0.11 21.14
CA SER A 104 8.80 0.40 20.45
C SER A 104 8.69 0.36 18.93
N LYS A 105 7.80 -0.48 18.38
CA LYS A 105 7.54 -0.62 16.95
C LYS A 105 6.26 0.12 16.51
N MET A 106 5.51 0.71 17.44
CA MET A 106 4.19 1.24 17.16
C MET A 106 4.19 2.71 16.75
N LYS A 107 3.35 3.05 15.79
CA LYS A 107 2.91 4.42 15.47
C LYS A 107 1.39 4.47 15.57
N ILE A 108 0.86 5.60 16.04
CA ILE A 108 -0.56 5.74 16.36
C ILE A 108 -1.20 6.92 15.64
N ALA A 109 -2.50 6.79 15.38
CA ALA A 109 -3.39 7.85 14.92
C ALA A 109 -4.58 7.94 15.87
N ILE A 110 -5.11 9.14 16.11
CA ILE A 110 -6.16 9.36 17.10
C ILE A 110 -7.54 9.11 16.48
N GLY A 111 -8.31 8.21 17.09
CA GLY A 111 -9.70 7.93 16.73
C GLY A 111 -10.71 8.81 17.49
N ASN A 112 -11.99 8.69 17.14
CA ASN A 112 -13.05 9.51 17.73
C ASN A 112 -13.40 9.12 19.18
N HIS A 113 -12.92 7.98 19.69
CA HIS A 113 -13.06 7.60 21.09
C HIS A 113 -11.82 7.92 21.95
N ASP A 114 -10.79 8.49 21.34
CA ASP A 114 -9.53 8.83 22.03
C ASP A 114 -9.50 10.29 22.50
N ASP A 115 -10.36 11.16 21.96
CA ASP A 115 -10.53 12.56 22.35
C ASP A 115 -11.80 12.83 23.16
N ARG A 116 -12.46 11.77 23.67
CA ARG A 116 -13.73 11.84 24.39
C ARG A 116 -13.68 11.22 25.78
N ALA A 117 -14.37 11.85 26.72
CA ALA A 117 -14.58 11.38 28.08
C ALA A 117 -16.06 11.16 28.36
N HIS A 118 -16.38 10.19 29.21
CA HIS A 118 -17.71 9.97 29.75
C HIS A 118 -17.84 10.66 31.10
N VAL A 119 -18.66 11.71 31.17
CA VAL A 119 -18.99 12.45 32.40
C VAL A 119 -20.47 12.26 32.65
N ASP A 120 -20.82 11.65 33.78
CA ASP A 120 -22.22 11.32 34.14
C ASP A 120 -22.98 10.55 33.04
N GLY A 121 -22.27 9.67 32.31
CA GLY A 121 -22.83 8.87 31.22
C GLY A 121 -22.97 9.61 29.88
N ILE A 122 -22.52 10.87 29.80
CA ILE A 122 -22.53 11.68 28.58
C ILE A 122 -21.12 11.75 28.01
N GLU A 123 -20.99 11.47 26.72
CA GLU A 123 -19.72 11.60 26.01
C GLU A 123 -19.46 13.07 25.64
N VAL A 124 -18.34 13.62 26.12
CA VAL A 124 -17.93 15.01 25.88
C VAL A 124 -16.50 15.06 25.34
N PRO A 125 -16.16 16.04 24.47
CA PRO A 125 -14.78 16.27 24.07
C PRO A 125 -13.87 16.52 25.28
N SER A 126 -12.67 15.94 25.28
CA SER A 126 -11.71 16.06 26.36
C SER A 126 -10.28 16.14 25.82
N LYS A 127 -9.64 17.28 26.05
CA LYS A 127 -8.21 17.46 25.75
C LYS A 127 -7.33 16.56 26.61
N GLU A 128 -7.72 16.36 27.87
CA GLU A 128 -7.01 15.48 28.81
C GLU A 128 -7.00 14.03 28.32
N ARG A 129 -8.04 13.59 27.59
CA ARG A 129 -8.07 12.25 26.98
C ARG A 129 -7.05 12.12 25.87
N LEU A 130 -6.99 13.12 24.98
CA LEU A 130 -6.01 13.17 23.91
C LEU A 130 -4.57 13.18 24.45
N GLU A 131 -4.33 13.92 25.54
CA GLU A 131 -3.03 14.04 26.20
C GLU A 131 -2.49 12.72 26.78
N GLN A 132 -3.32 11.68 26.91
CA GLN A 132 -2.87 10.37 27.40
C GLN A 132 -2.16 9.52 26.33
N TYR A 133 -2.25 9.90 25.06
CA TYR A 133 -1.67 9.17 23.92
C TYR A 133 -0.46 9.87 23.29
N VAL A 134 -0.14 11.09 23.71
CA VAL A 134 1.00 11.90 23.22
C VAL A 134 2.14 11.93 24.23
#